data_AF-X0PAT7-F1
#
_entry.id   AF-X0PAT7-F1
#
_cell.length_a   1.000
_cell.length_b   1.000
_cell.length_c   1.000
_cell.angle_alpha   90.00
_cell.angle_beta   90.00
_cell.angle_gamma   90.00
#
_symmetry.space_group_name_H-M   'P 1'
#
loop_
_entity.id
_entity.type
_entity.pdbx_description
1 polymer ?
#
loop_
_entity_poly.entity_id
_entity_poly.type
_entity_poly.pdbx_seq_one_letter_code
_entity_poly.pdbx_strand_id
1 'polypeptide(L)'
;MADNAKSVKTGDFLPLTDTDRSHLDSEKITAPSLTFLQDSWRRLRHNKAAMICLVILVILFILSFGSHFFQTHNPNATNPDLANLPPKIPGIDINGFNGTIMQSGTRVNAYAQAHAHSGTYFILGTDYLGRDLFSRILFGTRISLTIALVASFFDLAFGVVYGIISGWLGGWVDTLMQRIIEIILSVPNLVVMVLLIVVLKPGMSAIIIAIAITSWINMARLVRAQTLELKNQEFVLAARTLGESSFKIAFKHLLPNLASVIIINLMFTIPTAIFFEAFLSYIGIGVSAPQASLGTLISDGQKNFQFLPYQMWYPAIVLSIIMIAFNILGDGLRDAFDPKSNRK
;
A
#
# COMPACT_ATOMS: atom_id res chain seq x y z
N MET A 1 -35.35 53.80 39.66
CA MET A 1 -35.96 52.46 39.57
C MET A 1 -34.86 51.45 39.87
N ALA A 2 -34.41 51.45 41.13
CA ALA A 2 -33.40 50.57 41.66
C ALA A 2 -34.11 49.76 42.73
N ASP A 3 -34.38 48.47 42.45
CA ASP A 3 -34.64 47.43 43.45
C ASP A 3 -35.07 46.14 42.75
N ASN A 4 -34.08 45.37 42.28
CA ASN A 4 -34.27 43.95 41.99
C ASN A 4 -32.95 43.20 42.25
N ALA A 5 -32.29 43.53 43.36
CA ALA A 5 -31.26 42.68 43.91
C ALA A 5 -31.95 41.46 44.51
N LYS A 6 -31.86 40.30 43.83
CA LYS A 6 -32.28 39.02 44.42
C LYS A 6 -31.57 38.88 45.76
N SER A 7 -32.34 38.86 46.86
CA SER A 7 -31.78 38.68 48.19
C SER A 7 -31.17 37.28 48.25
N VAL A 8 -29.85 37.19 48.22
CA VAL A 8 -29.15 35.92 48.39
C VAL A 8 -29.35 35.52 49.85
N LYS A 9 -30.06 34.41 50.08
CA LYS A 9 -30.37 33.94 51.43
C LYS A 9 -29.22 33.07 51.91
N THR A 10 -28.98 33.01 53.22
CA THR A 10 -27.88 32.21 53.82
C THR A 10 -27.95 30.72 53.44
N GLY A 11 -29.13 30.21 53.07
CA GLY A 11 -29.33 28.85 52.55
C GLY A 11 -28.89 28.61 51.11
N ASP A 12 -28.62 29.65 50.32
CA ASP A 12 -28.16 29.51 48.93
C ASP A 12 -26.67 29.11 48.85
N PHE A 13 -25.96 29.16 49.97
CA PHE A 13 -24.55 28.77 50.11
C PHE A 13 -24.36 27.52 50.97
N LEU A 14 -25.37 26.64 51.04
CA LEU A 14 -25.21 25.37 51.72
C LEU A 14 -24.11 24.54 51.02
N PRO A 15 -23.19 23.92 51.77
CA PRO A 15 -22.18 23.06 51.19
C PRO A 15 -22.87 21.92 50.45
N LEU A 16 -22.40 21.62 49.22
CA LEU A 16 -22.93 20.52 48.43
C LEU A 16 -22.97 19.23 49.26
N THR A 17 -24.11 18.56 49.23
CA THR A 17 -24.26 17.25 49.86
C THR A 17 -23.36 16.24 49.14
N ASP A 18 -22.87 15.22 49.86
CA ASP A 18 -21.99 14.21 49.26
C ASP A 18 -22.67 13.44 48.12
N THR A 19 -24.01 13.35 48.13
CA THR A 19 -24.82 12.84 47.02
C THR A 19 -24.73 13.72 45.78
N ASP A 20 -24.80 15.05 45.93
CA ASP A 20 -24.66 15.99 44.79
C ASP A 20 -23.23 16.00 44.25
N ARG A 21 -22.22 15.85 45.11
CA ARG A 21 -20.81 15.67 44.70
C ARG A 21 -20.62 14.39 43.88
N SER A 22 -21.23 13.29 44.31
CA SER A 22 -21.16 12.02 43.57
C SER A 22 -21.85 12.10 42.20
N HIS A 23 -22.91 12.91 42.08
CA HIS A 23 -23.59 13.16 40.82
C HIS A 23 -22.73 14.00 39.85
N LEU A 24 -21.99 15.00 40.35
CA LEU A 24 -21.05 15.79 39.56
C LEU A 24 -19.78 15.01 39.16
N ASP A 25 -19.27 14.14 40.03
CA ASP A 25 -18.19 13.23 39.67
C ASP A 25 -18.65 12.13 38.68
N SER A 26 -19.96 11.86 38.60
CA SER A 26 -20.55 11.01 37.55
C SER A 26 -20.67 11.74 36.20
N GLU A 27 -20.69 13.07 36.18
CA GLU A 27 -20.62 13.92 34.98
C GLU A 27 -19.19 14.17 34.48
N LYS A 28 -18.16 13.78 35.25
CA LYS A 28 -16.78 13.70 34.74
C LYS A 28 -16.68 12.59 33.71
N ILE A 29 -17.08 12.88 32.48
CA ILE A 29 -16.67 12.12 31.29
C ILE A 29 -15.19 12.46 31.04
N THR A 30 -14.31 12.05 31.94
CA THR A 30 -12.86 12.12 31.75
C THR A 30 -12.39 10.84 31.09
N ALA A 31 -12.88 10.56 29.87
CA ALA A 31 -12.09 9.71 29.01
C ALA A 31 -10.75 10.44 28.78
N PRO A 32 -9.59 9.81 29.03
CA PRO A 32 -8.31 10.48 28.79
C PRO A 32 -8.28 10.98 27.34
N SER A 33 -7.81 12.22 27.13
CA SER A 33 -7.68 12.79 25.80
C SER A 33 -6.62 11.99 25.04
N LEU A 34 -7.06 10.99 24.26
CA LEU A 34 -6.18 10.18 23.43
C LEU A 34 -5.56 11.07 22.36
N THR A 35 -4.31 10.79 22.01
CA THR A 35 -3.69 11.47 20.86
C THR A 35 -4.41 11.04 19.57
N PHE A 36 -4.38 11.89 18.55
CA PHE A 36 -5.01 11.62 17.26
C PHE A 36 -4.63 10.24 16.69
N LEU A 37 -3.35 9.87 16.80
CA LEU A 37 -2.84 8.57 16.34
C LEU A 37 -3.33 7.41 17.21
N GLN A 38 -3.40 7.59 18.53
CA GLN A 38 -3.92 6.55 19.43
C GLN A 38 -5.40 6.26 19.15
N ASP A 39 -6.19 7.30 18.91
CA ASP A 39 -7.62 7.17 18.63
C ASP A 39 -7.87 6.54 17.25
N SER A 40 -7.13 6.99 16.22
CA SER A 40 -7.20 6.39 14.88
C SER A 40 -6.72 4.93 14.88
N TRP A 41 -5.66 4.58 15.61
CA TRP A 41 -5.23 3.19 15.75
C TRP A 41 -6.27 2.31 16.47
N ARG A 42 -6.95 2.85 17.47
CA ARG A 42 -8.06 2.15 18.14
C ARG A 42 -9.21 1.89 17.17
N ARG A 43 -9.59 2.88 16.35
CA ARG A 43 -10.63 2.72 15.32
C ARG A 43 -10.25 1.70 14.26
N LEU A 44 -9.01 1.74 13.77
CA LEU A 44 -8.53 0.78 12.78
C LEU A 44 -8.65 -0.67 13.29
N ARG A 45 -8.27 -0.90 14.56
CA ARG A 45 -8.39 -2.23 15.19
C ARG A 45 -9.82 -2.73 15.32
N HIS A 46 -10.80 -1.83 15.34
CA HIS A 46 -12.20 -2.22 15.37
C HIS A 46 -12.71 -2.70 13.98
N ASN A 47 -12.05 -2.27 12.90
CA ASN A 47 -12.37 -2.75 11.55
C ASN A 47 -11.73 -4.13 11.31
N LYS A 48 -12.53 -5.20 11.51
CA LYS A 48 -12.09 -6.59 11.34
C LYS A 48 -11.53 -6.86 9.94
N ALA A 49 -12.13 -6.30 8.89
CA ALA A 49 -11.69 -6.50 7.52
C ALA A 49 -10.30 -5.90 7.30
N ALA A 50 -10.10 -4.64 7.71
CA ALA A 50 -8.80 -3.97 7.62
C ALA A 50 -7.72 -4.71 8.42
N MET A 51 -8.05 -5.23 9.61
CA MET A 51 -7.11 -6.00 10.43
C MET A 51 -6.72 -7.33 9.79
N ILE A 52 -7.65 -8.06 9.17
CA ILE A 52 -7.33 -9.28 8.43
C ILE A 52 -6.39 -8.96 7.26
N CYS A 53 -6.69 -7.92 6.50
CA CYS A 53 -5.85 -7.48 5.38
C CYS A 53 -4.46 -7.04 5.84
N LEU A 54 -4.36 -6.32 6.97
CA LEU A 54 -3.08 -5.96 7.58
C LEU A 54 -2.26 -7.22 7.91
N VAL A 55 -2.88 -8.22 8.54
CA VAL A 55 -2.20 -9.49 8.88
C VAL A 55 -1.73 -10.21 7.63
N ILE A 56 -2.57 -10.29 6.59
CA ILE A 56 -2.21 -10.90 5.30
C ILE A 56 -0.99 -10.19 4.69
N LEU A 57 -1.00 -8.85 4.65
CA LEU A 57 0.11 -8.07 4.11
C LEU A 57 1.39 -8.25 4.92
N VAL A 58 1.30 -8.29 6.25
CA VAL A 58 2.45 -8.55 7.13
C VAL A 58 3.02 -9.94 6.88
N ILE A 59 2.16 -10.96 6.76
CA ILE A 59 2.60 -12.34 6.44
C ILE A 59 3.29 -12.35 5.07
N LEU A 60 2.70 -11.75 4.04
CA LEU A 60 3.29 -11.69 2.71
C LEU A 60 4.61 -10.92 2.70
N PHE A 61 4.71 -9.83 3.45
CA PHE A 61 5.94 -9.06 3.62
C PHE A 61 7.02 -9.92 4.27
N ILE A 62 6.70 -10.63 5.36
CA ILE A 62 7.65 -11.53 6.05
C ILE A 62 8.07 -12.69 5.14
N LEU A 63 7.14 -13.37 4.47
CA LEU A 63 7.45 -14.47 3.56
C LEU A 63 8.31 -14.01 2.38
N SER A 64 8.07 -12.80 1.89
CA SER A 64 8.74 -12.27 0.71
C SER A 64 10.12 -11.70 1.01
N PHE A 65 10.25 -10.85 2.03
CA PHE A 65 11.55 -10.30 2.46
C PHE A 65 12.39 -11.35 3.22
N GLY A 66 11.75 -12.21 4.00
CA GLY A 66 12.35 -13.39 4.63
C GLY A 66 12.51 -14.58 3.69
N SER A 67 12.27 -14.42 2.38
CA SER A 67 12.30 -15.52 1.42
C SER A 67 13.62 -16.30 1.42
N HIS A 68 14.74 -15.69 1.81
CA HIS A 68 16.01 -16.43 1.97
C HIS A 68 15.90 -17.63 2.94
N PHE A 69 15.02 -17.54 3.95
CA PHE A 69 14.77 -18.63 4.91
C PHE A 69 13.73 -19.65 4.43
N PHE A 70 12.83 -19.26 3.51
CA PHE A 70 11.71 -20.09 3.06
C PHE A 70 11.89 -20.67 1.65
N GLN A 71 12.89 -20.21 0.90
CA GLN A 71 13.17 -20.68 -0.46
C GLN A 71 13.59 -22.16 -0.42
N THR A 72 12.85 -22.98 -1.15
CA THR A 72 13.16 -24.39 -1.34
C THR A 72 14.29 -24.60 -2.34
N HIS A 73 14.33 -23.78 -3.40
CA HIS A 73 15.32 -23.86 -4.47
C HIS A 73 15.75 -22.46 -4.91
N ASN A 74 16.88 -22.37 -5.62
CA ASN A 74 17.31 -21.10 -6.19
C ASN A 74 16.29 -20.62 -7.24
N PRO A 75 15.70 -19.42 -7.08
CA PRO A 75 14.62 -18.93 -7.96
C PRO A 75 15.06 -18.71 -9.41
N ASN A 76 16.37 -18.54 -9.65
CA ASN A 76 16.92 -18.25 -10.97
C ASN A 76 17.68 -19.43 -11.57
N ALA A 77 17.84 -20.55 -10.84
CA ALA A 77 18.54 -21.72 -11.35
C ALA A 77 17.68 -22.46 -12.38
N THR A 78 18.15 -22.49 -13.61
CA THR A 78 17.46 -23.16 -14.73
C THR A 78 17.84 -24.63 -14.79
N ASN A 79 16.85 -25.50 -14.97
CA ASN A 79 17.06 -26.93 -15.21
C ASN A 79 16.05 -27.42 -16.27
N PRO A 80 16.41 -27.42 -17.56
CA PRO A 80 15.49 -27.78 -18.64
C PRO A 80 14.90 -29.20 -18.51
N ASP A 81 15.63 -30.13 -17.89
CA ASP A 81 15.16 -31.51 -17.68
C ASP A 81 13.97 -31.59 -16.71
N LEU A 82 13.84 -30.59 -15.83
CA LEU A 82 12.76 -30.46 -14.85
C LEU A 82 11.72 -29.40 -15.27
N ALA A 83 11.64 -29.08 -16.56
CA ALA A 83 10.69 -28.08 -17.07
C ALA A 83 9.23 -28.56 -16.95
N ASN A 84 8.33 -27.61 -16.66
CA ASN A 84 6.88 -27.80 -16.70
C ASN A 84 6.32 -28.90 -15.78
N LEU A 85 7.02 -29.19 -14.68
CA LEU A 85 6.59 -30.19 -13.72
C LEU A 85 5.39 -29.69 -12.90
N PRO A 86 4.33 -30.52 -12.75
CA PRO A 86 3.18 -30.16 -11.95
C PRO A 86 3.53 -30.02 -10.46
N PRO A 87 2.70 -29.32 -9.68
CA PRO A 87 2.84 -29.23 -8.24
C PRO A 87 2.89 -30.61 -7.57
N LYS A 88 3.84 -30.77 -6.64
CA LYS A 88 3.99 -31.99 -5.85
C LYS A 88 4.31 -31.66 -4.41
N ILE A 89 3.44 -32.11 -3.50
CA ILE A 89 3.68 -32.01 -2.06
C ILE A 89 3.93 -33.43 -1.52
N PRO A 90 5.07 -33.68 -0.84
CA PRO A 90 5.37 -35.02 -0.31
C PRO A 90 4.30 -35.45 0.71
N GLY A 91 3.74 -36.65 0.54
CA GLY A 91 2.74 -37.23 1.44
C GLY A 91 1.29 -36.82 1.18
N ILE A 92 1.00 -36.08 0.10
CA ILE A 92 -0.36 -35.63 -0.25
C ILE A 92 -0.73 -36.10 -1.67
N ASP A 93 -1.67 -37.04 -1.77
CA ASP A 93 -2.17 -37.59 -3.04
C ASP A 93 -3.47 -36.90 -3.53
N ILE A 94 -3.53 -35.56 -3.42
CA ILE A 94 -4.66 -34.77 -3.90
C ILE A 94 -4.49 -34.47 -5.39
N ASN A 95 -5.58 -34.57 -6.17
CA ASN A 95 -5.59 -34.20 -7.59
C ASN A 95 -5.10 -32.75 -7.77
N GLY A 96 -4.02 -32.56 -8.52
CA GLY A 96 -3.36 -31.26 -8.73
C GLY A 96 -2.09 -31.02 -7.90
N PHE A 97 -1.88 -31.78 -6.81
CA PHE A 97 -0.67 -31.73 -5.97
C PHE A 97 0.07 -33.06 -5.86
N ASN A 98 -0.34 -34.06 -6.64
CA ASN A 98 0.22 -35.41 -6.65
C ASN A 98 1.35 -35.59 -7.69
N GLY A 99 1.75 -34.51 -8.38
CA GLY A 99 2.82 -34.57 -9.39
C GLY A 99 2.46 -35.34 -10.67
N THR A 100 1.18 -35.64 -10.92
CA THR A 100 0.73 -36.36 -12.12
C THR A 100 0.19 -35.40 -13.17
N ILE A 101 0.42 -35.72 -14.45
CA ILE A 101 -0.19 -35.04 -15.59
C ILE A 101 -1.12 -36.01 -16.33
N MET A 102 -2.19 -35.48 -16.92
CA MET A 102 -3.02 -36.25 -17.84
C MET A 102 -2.39 -36.20 -19.22
N GLN A 103 -1.91 -37.35 -19.70
CA GLN A 103 -1.33 -37.48 -21.03
C GLN A 103 -2.11 -38.58 -21.77
N SER A 104 -2.73 -38.22 -22.90
CA SER A 104 -3.51 -39.15 -23.73
C SER A 104 -4.57 -39.96 -22.97
N GLY A 105 -5.24 -39.34 -22.00
CA GLY A 105 -6.30 -39.96 -21.19
C GLY A 105 -5.81 -40.82 -20.00
N THR A 106 -4.51 -40.98 -19.81
CA THR A 106 -3.93 -41.70 -18.66
C THR A 106 -3.18 -40.73 -17.75
N ARG A 107 -3.30 -40.90 -16.43
CA ARG A 107 -2.49 -40.14 -15.46
C ARG A 107 -1.10 -40.75 -15.39
N VAL A 108 -0.09 -39.96 -15.76
CA VAL A 108 1.30 -40.38 -15.68
C VAL A 108 2.05 -39.50 -14.69
N ASN A 109 3.00 -40.09 -13.96
CA ASN A 109 3.85 -39.37 -13.03
C ASN A 109 4.90 -38.57 -13.81
N ALA A 110 4.73 -37.25 -13.86
CA ALA A 110 5.60 -36.37 -14.62
C ALA A 110 7.04 -36.36 -14.09
N TYR A 111 7.23 -36.55 -12.78
CA TYR A 111 8.55 -36.59 -12.16
C TYR A 111 9.33 -37.85 -12.55
N ALA A 112 8.63 -38.97 -12.72
CA ALA A 112 9.26 -40.21 -13.19
C ALA A 112 9.65 -40.12 -14.67
N GLN A 113 8.82 -39.47 -15.50
CA GLN A 113 9.14 -39.20 -16.91
C GLN A 113 10.33 -38.24 -17.07
N ALA A 114 10.43 -37.24 -16.21
CA ALA A 114 11.52 -36.25 -16.22
C ALA A 114 12.83 -36.79 -15.61
N HIS A 115 12.90 -38.07 -15.23
CA HIS A 115 14.06 -38.66 -14.55
C HIS A 115 14.53 -37.85 -13.33
N ALA A 116 13.58 -37.21 -12.62
CA ALA A 116 13.91 -36.40 -11.45
C ALA A 116 14.52 -37.28 -10.35
N HIS A 117 15.50 -36.75 -9.63
CA HIS A 117 16.14 -37.47 -8.53
C HIS A 117 15.11 -37.82 -7.45
N SER A 118 15.28 -38.99 -6.83
CA SER A 118 14.40 -39.44 -5.76
C SER A 118 14.47 -38.46 -4.58
N GLY A 119 13.38 -37.73 -4.33
CA GLY A 119 13.31 -36.69 -3.30
C GLY A 119 13.17 -35.26 -3.83
N THR A 120 13.29 -35.03 -5.14
CA THR A 120 13.00 -33.70 -5.73
C THR A 120 11.49 -33.49 -5.84
N TYR A 121 10.99 -32.40 -5.26
CA TYR A 121 9.59 -31.97 -5.35
C TYR A 121 9.50 -30.46 -5.42
N PHE A 122 8.49 -29.95 -6.12
CA PHE A 122 8.21 -28.53 -6.24
C PHE A 122 6.79 -28.25 -5.76
N ILE A 123 6.65 -27.48 -4.68
CA ILE A 123 5.37 -27.26 -3.98
C ILE A 123 4.32 -26.69 -4.93
N LEU A 124 4.71 -25.73 -5.78
CA LEU A 124 3.85 -25.10 -6.78
C LEU A 124 4.23 -25.49 -8.23
N GLY A 125 5.08 -26.50 -8.40
CA GLY A 125 5.58 -26.94 -9.70
C GLY A 125 6.74 -26.09 -10.23
N THR A 126 7.10 -26.34 -11.49
CA THR A 126 8.16 -25.60 -12.19
C THR A 126 7.64 -24.85 -13.40
N ASP A 127 8.40 -23.85 -13.82
CA ASP A 127 8.14 -23.12 -15.07
C ASP A 127 8.75 -23.81 -16.30
N TYR A 128 8.62 -23.15 -17.46
CA TYR A 128 9.15 -23.65 -18.73
C TYR A 128 10.68 -23.77 -18.80
N LEU A 129 11.43 -23.18 -17.86
CA LEU A 129 12.88 -23.31 -17.73
C LEU A 129 13.28 -24.26 -16.58
N GLY A 130 12.30 -24.94 -15.97
CA GLY A 130 12.49 -25.82 -14.82
C GLY A 130 12.91 -25.10 -13.55
N ARG A 131 12.60 -23.81 -13.43
CA ARG A 131 12.79 -23.04 -12.20
C ARG A 131 11.62 -23.29 -11.25
N ASP A 132 11.90 -23.32 -9.95
CA ASP A 132 10.89 -23.49 -8.91
C ASP A 132 9.91 -22.30 -8.85
N LEU A 133 8.64 -22.56 -9.16
CA LEU A 133 7.61 -21.52 -9.23
C LEU A 133 7.32 -20.90 -7.86
N PHE A 134 7.39 -21.69 -6.78
CA PHE A 134 7.14 -21.17 -5.42
C PHE A 134 8.19 -20.14 -5.01
N SER A 135 9.46 -20.51 -5.17
CA SER A 135 10.59 -19.62 -4.88
C SER A 135 10.57 -18.37 -5.77
N ARG A 136 10.18 -18.51 -7.05
CA ARG A 136 10.01 -17.37 -7.96
C ARG A 136 8.87 -16.44 -7.54
N ILE A 137 7.74 -16.97 -7.07
CA ILE A 137 6.62 -16.14 -6.57
C ILE A 137 7.06 -15.32 -5.35
N LEU A 138 7.72 -15.93 -4.37
CA LEU A 138 8.20 -15.21 -3.17
C LEU A 138 9.19 -14.09 -3.54
N PHE A 139 10.13 -14.39 -4.45
CA PHE A 139 11.08 -13.41 -4.97
C PHE A 139 10.36 -12.32 -5.78
N GLY A 140 9.39 -12.70 -6.61
CA GLY A 140 8.60 -11.78 -7.44
C GLY A 140 7.77 -10.81 -6.61
N THR A 141 7.09 -11.31 -5.57
CA THR A 141 6.41 -10.50 -4.58
C THR A 141 7.36 -9.49 -3.93
N ARG A 142 8.63 -9.87 -3.70
CA ARG A 142 9.62 -8.98 -3.04
C ARG A 142 9.96 -7.82 -3.94
N ILE A 143 10.22 -8.10 -5.21
CA ILE A 143 10.51 -7.08 -6.22
C ILE A 143 9.32 -6.14 -6.38
N SER A 144 8.10 -6.67 -6.57
CA SER A 144 6.88 -5.86 -6.73
C SER A 144 6.61 -4.96 -5.51
N LEU A 145 6.73 -5.50 -4.27
CA LEU A 145 6.57 -4.71 -3.04
C LEU A 145 7.68 -3.66 -2.88
N THR A 146 8.93 -3.98 -3.22
CA THR A 146 10.04 -3.03 -3.12
C THR A 146 9.84 -1.86 -4.09
N ILE A 147 9.44 -2.14 -5.34
CA ILE A 147 9.15 -1.09 -6.33
C ILE A 147 8.05 -0.16 -5.82
N ALA A 148 6.96 -0.73 -5.30
CA ALA A 148 5.84 0.05 -4.80
C ALA A 148 6.20 0.89 -3.56
N LEU A 149 6.95 0.33 -2.60
CA LEU A 149 7.38 1.05 -1.41
C LEU A 149 8.32 2.20 -1.76
N VAL A 150 9.32 1.97 -2.61
CA VAL A 150 10.26 3.01 -3.02
C VAL A 150 9.54 4.11 -3.83
N ALA A 151 8.66 3.74 -4.76
CA ALA A 151 7.87 4.71 -5.51
C ALA A 151 6.94 5.52 -4.60
N SER A 152 6.29 4.89 -3.63
CA SER A 152 5.41 5.58 -2.66
C SER A 152 6.17 6.52 -1.73
N PHE A 153 7.43 6.22 -1.41
CA PHE A 153 8.31 7.13 -0.68
C PHE A 153 8.60 8.40 -1.50
N PHE A 154 8.89 8.25 -2.80
CA PHE A 154 9.08 9.39 -3.70
C PHE A 154 7.79 10.20 -3.89
N ASP A 155 6.63 9.53 -4.06
CA ASP A 155 5.31 10.16 -4.10
C ASP A 155 5.06 11.03 -2.86
N LEU A 156 5.30 10.49 -1.66
CA LEU A 156 5.14 11.21 -0.40
C LEU A 156 6.15 12.37 -0.29
N ALA A 157 7.44 12.11 -0.52
CA ALA A 157 8.48 13.10 -0.32
C ALA A 157 8.32 14.30 -1.27
N PHE A 158 8.18 14.03 -2.58
CA PHE A 158 8.04 15.09 -3.57
C PHE A 158 6.64 15.68 -3.57
N GLY A 159 5.60 14.85 -3.51
CA GLY A 159 4.22 15.31 -3.54
C GLY A 159 3.86 16.22 -2.38
N VAL A 160 4.21 15.84 -1.14
CA VAL A 160 3.89 16.64 0.05
C VAL A 160 4.66 17.96 0.04
N VAL A 161 5.97 17.93 -0.22
CA VAL A 161 6.79 19.15 -0.26
C VAL A 161 6.30 20.10 -1.35
N TYR A 162 6.06 19.58 -2.55
CA TYR A 162 5.57 20.37 -3.68
C TYR A 162 4.20 20.99 -3.39
N GLY A 163 3.27 20.19 -2.85
CA GLY A 163 1.92 20.65 -2.52
C GLY A 163 1.89 21.73 -1.44
N ILE A 164 2.68 21.55 -0.37
CA ILE A 164 2.78 22.55 0.71
C ILE A 164 3.37 23.84 0.17
N ILE A 165 4.45 23.80 -0.61
CA ILE A 165 5.08 25.00 -1.17
C ILE A 165 4.11 25.75 -2.09
N SER A 166 3.45 25.03 -3.00
CA SER A 166 2.45 25.58 -3.94
C SER A 166 1.31 26.26 -3.18
N GLY A 167 0.70 25.58 -2.20
CA GLY A 167 -0.42 26.12 -1.42
C GLY A 167 -0.02 27.22 -0.44
N TRP A 168 1.17 27.14 0.15
CA TRP A 168 1.63 28.11 1.16
C TRP A 168 1.97 29.46 0.54
N LEU A 169 2.78 29.46 -0.52
CA LEU A 169 3.20 30.69 -1.19
C LEU A 169 2.03 31.34 -1.95
N GLY A 170 1.22 30.53 -2.64
CA GLY A 170 0.10 31.04 -3.44
C GLY A 170 0.56 31.92 -4.61
N GLY A 171 -0.41 32.57 -5.26
CA GLY A 171 -0.16 33.56 -6.31
C GLY A 171 0.55 32.99 -7.55
N TRP A 172 1.57 33.70 -8.04
CA TRP A 172 2.28 33.33 -9.26
C TRP A 172 3.10 32.04 -9.12
N VAL A 173 3.71 31.79 -7.95
CA VAL A 173 4.47 30.55 -7.69
C VAL A 173 3.55 29.34 -7.79
N ASP A 174 2.38 29.43 -7.17
CA ASP A 174 1.35 28.39 -7.25
C ASP A 174 0.91 28.16 -8.70
N THR A 175 0.66 29.22 -9.45
CA THR A 175 0.24 29.14 -10.86
C THR A 175 1.30 28.46 -11.72
N LEU A 176 2.58 28.83 -11.55
CA LEU A 176 3.69 28.21 -12.28
C LEU A 176 3.83 26.72 -11.95
N MET A 177 3.79 26.37 -10.66
CA MET A 177 3.89 24.99 -10.19
C MET A 177 2.73 24.13 -10.72
N GLN A 178 1.50 24.65 -10.68
CA GLN A 178 0.36 23.94 -11.28
C GLN A 178 0.49 23.80 -12.79
N ARG A 179 1.07 24.78 -13.50
CA ARG A 179 1.29 24.67 -14.94
C ARG A 179 2.24 23.55 -15.30
N ILE A 180 3.31 23.34 -14.52
CA ILE A 180 4.22 22.20 -14.69
C ILE A 180 3.45 20.88 -14.55
N ILE A 181 2.62 20.78 -13.51
CA ILE A 181 1.77 19.61 -13.26
C ILE A 181 0.79 19.36 -14.43
N GLU A 182 0.14 20.40 -14.94
CA GLU A 182 -0.79 20.32 -16.07
C GLU A 182 -0.10 19.88 -17.36
N ILE A 183 1.12 20.38 -17.62
CA ILE A 183 1.93 19.96 -18.77
C ILE A 183 2.27 18.47 -18.68
N ILE A 184 2.69 17.98 -17.50
CA ILE A 184 3.00 16.55 -17.34
C ILE A 184 1.74 15.69 -17.55
N LEU A 185 0.59 16.15 -17.05
CA LEU A 185 -0.70 15.47 -17.22
C LEU A 185 -1.26 15.51 -18.64
N SER A 186 -0.76 16.40 -19.51
CA SER A 186 -1.23 16.50 -20.89
C SER A 186 -0.96 15.21 -21.67
N VAL A 187 0.00 14.40 -21.22
CA VAL A 187 0.34 13.10 -21.81
C VAL A 187 -0.24 11.98 -20.94
N PRO A 188 -0.86 10.94 -21.53
CA PRO A 188 -1.32 9.79 -20.77
C PRO A 188 -0.19 9.15 -19.96
N ASN A 189 -0.45 8.86 -18.68
CA ASN A 189 0.56 8.33 -17.74
C ASN A 189 1.29 7.09 -18.28
N LEU A 190 0.54 6.15 -18.87
CA LEU A 190 1.11 4.94 -19.48
C LEU A 190 2.12 5.26 -20.59
N VAL A 191 1.85 6.27 -21.43
CA VAL A 191 2.76 6.65 -22.52
C VAL A 191 4.06 7.19 -21.96
N VAL A 192 4.01 8.06 -20.93
CA VAL A 192 5.20 8.58 -20.26
C VAL A 192 6.02 7.45 -19.65
N MET A 193 5.37 6.50 -18.96
CA MET A 193 6.05 5.35 -18.35
C MET A 193 6.77 4.49 -19.39
N VAL A 194 6.10 4.15 -20.49
CA VAL A 194 6.69 3.34 -21.57
C VAL A 194 7.89 4.07 -22.19
N LEU A 195 7.75 5.36 -22.51
CA LEU A 195 8.85 6.15 -23.08
C LEU A 195 10.06 6.20 -22.15
N LEU A 196 9.84 6.45 -20.85
CA LEU A 196 10.91 6.47 -19.85
C LEU A 196 11.63 5.12 -19.76
N ILE A 197 10.89 4.02 -19.76
CA ILE A 197 11.48 2.67 -19.71
C ILE A 197 12.30 2.35 -20.96
N VAL A 198 11.80 2.72 -22.14
CA VAL A 198 12.53 2.53 -23.40
C VAL A 198 13.85 3.31 -23.39
N VAL A 199 13.85 4.53 -22.86
CA VAL A 199 15.05 5.38 -22.75
C VAL A 199 16.02 4.89 -21.67
N LEU A 200 15.51 4.55 -20.48
CA LEU A 200 16.31 4.15 -19.31
C LEU A 200 16.79 2.69 -19.37
N LYS A 201 16.30 1.92 -20.34
CA LYS A 201 16.42 0.46 -20.49
C LYS A 201 15.56 -0.32 -19.47
N PRO A 202 14.97 -1.46 -19.87
CA PRO A 202 14.14 -2.29 -19.00
C PRO A 202 14.85 -2.74 -17.72
N GLY A 203 14.18 -2.57 -16.57
CA GLY A 203 14.67 -3.00 -15.27
C GLY A 203 13.93 -2.38 -14.08
N MET A 204 14.22 -2.86 -12.88
CA MET A 204 13.60 -2.40 -11.63
C MET A 204 13.75 -0.89 -11.41
N SER A 205 14.94 -0.33 -11.66
CA SER A 205 15.22 1.10 -11.48
C SER A 205 14.44 1.97 -12.47
N ALA A 206 14.33 1.55 -13.73
CA ALA A 206 13.56 2.27 -14.75
C ALA A 206 12.08 2.36 -14.38
N ILE A 207 11.49 1.26 -13.87
CA ILE A 207 10.10 1.26 -13.39
C ILE A 207 9.93 2.19 -12.19
N ILE A 208 10.83 2.13 -11.21
CA ILE A 208 10.78 3.01 -10.03
C ILE A 208 10.81 4.47 -10.45
N ILE A 209 11.74 4.85 -11.34
CA ILE A 209 11.86 6.23 -11.84
C ILE A 209 10.60 6.64 -12.61
N ALA A 210 10.09 5.76 -13.49
CA ALA A 210 8.88 6.03 -14.27
C ALA A 210 7.66 6.28 -13.37
N ILE A 211 7.45 5.47 -12.34
CA ILE A 211 6.37 5.66 -11.37
C ILE A 211 6.63 6.90 -10.50
N ALA A 212 7.86 7.12 -10.04
CA ALA A 212 8.22 8.25 -9.19
C ALA A 212 8.02 9.60 -9.89
N ILE A 213 8.20 9.69 -11.20
CA ILE A 213 8.00 10.94 -11.98
C ILE A 213 6.51 11.26 -12.20
N THR A 214 5.62 10.27 -12.16
CA THR A 214 4.20 10.49 -12.51
C THR A 214 3.24 10.36 -11.33
N SER A 215 3.59 9.62 -10.27
CA SER A 215 2.69 9.39 -9.13
C SER A 215 2.50 10.59 -8.21
N TRP A 216 3.59 11.33 -7.90
CA TRP A 216 3.62 12.49 -6.97
C TRP A 216 2.63 13.60 -7.30
N ILE A 217 2.18 13.67 -8.55
CA ILE A 217 1.32 14.74 -9.06
C ILE A 217 -0.03 14.76 -8.33
N ASN A 218 -0.61 13.60 -8.06
CA ASN A 218 -1.89 13.49 -7.35
C ASN A 218 -1.73 13.90 -5.89
N MET A 219 -0.68 13.43 -5.22
CA MET A 219 -0.35 13.83 -3.85
C MET A 219 -0.11 15.34 -3.74
N ALA A 220 0.64 15.93 -4.68
CA ALA A 220 0.91 17.37 -4.71
C ALA A 220 -0.36 18.21 -4.82
N ARG A 221 -1.29 17.85 -5.72
CA ARG A 221 -2.56 18.56 -5.85
C ARG A 221 -3.43 18.46 -4.61
N LEU A 222 -3.52 17.25 -4.04
CA LEU A 222 -4.31 16.99 -2.85
C LEU A 222 -3.78 17.79 -1.65
N VAL A 223 -2.47 17.71 -1.41
CA VAL A 223 -1.80 18.44 -0.33
C VAL A 223 -1.88 19.95 -0.53
N ARG A 224 -1.76 20.44 -1.78
CA ARG A 224 -1.97 21.86 -2.10
C ARG A 224 -3.36 22.34 -1.71
N ALA A 225 -4.41 21.61 -2.13
CA ALA A 225 -5.79 21.99 -1.84
C ALA A 225 -6.04 22.11 -0.33
N GLN A 226 -5.57 21.12 0.43
CA GLN A 226 -5.67 21.11 1.89
C GLN A 226 -4.80 22.20 2.54
N THR A 227 -3.63 22.49 1.98
CA THR A 227 -2.76 23.57 2.48
C THR A 227 -3.41 24.95 2.31
N LEU A 228 -4.10 25.19 1.18
CA LEU A 228 -4.84 26.44 0.95
C LEU A 228 -5.98 26.62 1.95
N GLU A 229 -6.66 25.53 2.32
CA GLU A 229 -7.69 25.52 3.36
C GLU A 229 -7.09 25.81 4.74
N LEU A 230 -6.05 25.08 5.14
CA LEU A 230 -5.41 25.21 6.44
C LEU A 230 -4.71 26.56 6.65
N LYS A 231 -4.16 27.17 5.59
CA LYS A 231 -3.47 28.46 5.65
C LYS A 231 -4.36 29.58 6.20
N ASN A 232 -5.68 29.48 6.01
CA ASN A 232 -6.65 30.49 6.45
C ASN A 232 -7.30 30.17 7.80
N GLN A 233 -6.88 29.09 8.47
CA GLN A 233 -7.41 28.70 9.78
C GLN A 233 -6.85 29.60 10.90
N GLU A 234 -7.66 29.81 11.95
CA GLU A 234 -7.35 30.74 13.05
C GLU A 234 -6.02 30.42 13.75
N PHE A 235 -5.70 29.14 13.96
CA PHE A 235 -4.45 28.74 14.60
C PHE A 235 -3.21 29.07 13.75
N VAL A 236 -3.32 29.01 12.43
CA VAL A 236 -2.23 29.40 11.51
C VAL A 236 -2.08 30.92 11.48
N LEU A 237 -3.20 31.65 11.45
CA LEU A 237 -3.19 33.11 11.49
C LEU A 237 -2.58 33.61 12.81
N ALA A 238 -2.95 33.02 13.93
CA ALA A 238 -2.38 33.31 15.24
C ALA A 238 -0.87 33.05 15.27
N ALA A 239 -0.41 31.87 14.83
CA ALA A 239 1.02 31.55 14.74
C ALA A 239 1.80 32.56 13.90
N ARG A 240 1.22 33.01 12.78
CA ARG A 240 1.81 34.04 11.91
C ARG A 240 1.86 35.41 12.59
N THR A 241 0.81 35.80 13.31
CA THR A 241 0.80 37.08 14.07
C THR A 241 1.82 37.10 15.20
N LEU A 242 2.13 35.93 15.77
CA LEU A 242 3.19 35.74 16.76
C LEU A 242 4.59 35.69 16.14
N GLY A 243 4.73 35.89 14.82
CA GLY A 243 6.03 35.94 14.13
C GLY A 243 6.67 34.56 13.89
N GLU A 244 5.91 33.47 13.97
CA GLU A 244 6.46 32.14 13.73
C GLU A 244 6.88 31.96 12.25
N SER A 245 8.04 31.34 12.03
CA SER A 245 8.59 31.15 10.68
C SER A 245 7.75 30.15 9.87
N SER A 246 7.61 30.40 8.56
CA SER A 246 6.86 29.53 7.63
C SER A 246 7.26 28.05 7.72
N PHE A 247 8.55 27.76 7.88
CA PHE A 247 9.05 26.39 8.02
C PHE A 247 8.53 25.74 9.30
N LYS A 248 8.58 26.48 10.42
CA LYS A 248 8.08 25.98 11.71
C LYS A 248 6.56 25.79 11.68
N ILE A 249 5.82 26.68 11.02
CA ILE A 249 4.38 26.52 10.79
C ILE A 249 4.09 25.27 9.95
N ALA A 250 4.86 25.04 8.88
CA ALA A 250 4.68 23.87 8.03
C ALA A 250 4.84 22.55 8.80
N PHE A 251 5.92 22.40 9.59
CA PHE A 251 6.19 21.16 10.31
C PHE A 251 5.35 20.98 11.59
N LYS A 252 5.01 22.07 12.29
CA LYS A 252 4.30 22.00 13.57
C LYS A 252 2.79 22.08 13.43
N HIS A 253 2.29 22.75 12.40
CA HIS A 253 0.87 23.04 12.23
C HIS A 253 0.29 22.43 10.94
N LEU A 254 0.93 22.55 9.78
CA LEU A 254 0.35 22.01 8.55
C LEU A 254 0.50 20.49 8.45
N LEU A 255 1.73 19.98 8.49
CA LEU A 255 2.02 18.57 8.26
C LEU A 255 1.26 17.63 9.22
N PRO A 256 1.13 17.93 10.52
CA PRO A 256 0.32 17.10 11.42
C PRO A 256 -1.17 17.10 11.09
N ASN A 257 -1.72 18.23 10.62
CA ASN A 257 -3.13 18.31 10.21
C ASN A 257 -3.37 17.65 8.84
N LEU A 258 -2.36 17.64 7.98
CA LEU A 258 -2.40 16.98 6.67
C LEU A 258 -2.13 15.47 6.75
N ALA A 259 -1.59 14.98 7.87
CA ALA A 259 -1.16 13.59 8.03
C ALA A 259 -2.28 12.59 7.66
N SER A 260 -3.52 12.85 8.06
CA SER A 260 -4.67 12.03 7.73
C SER A 260 -4.85 11.87 6.23
N VAL A 261 -4.86 12.99 5.49
CA VAL A 261 -5.06 12.99 4.05
C VAL A 261 -3.89 12.35 3.32
N ILE A 262 -2.66 12.60 3.78
CA ILE A 262 -1.43 12.03 3.22
C ILE A 262 -1.42 10.51 3.41
N ILE A 263 -1.71 10.02 4.62
CA ILE A 263 -1.71 8.59 4.96
C ILE A 263 -2.79 7.86 4.16
N ILE A 264 -3.99 8.44 4.05
CA ILE A 264 -5.08 7.85 3.26
C ILE A 264 -4.67 7.73 1.79
N ASN A 265 -4.14 8.79 1.19
CA ASN A 265 -3.75 8.77 -0.21
C ASN A 265 -2.60 7.78 -0.47
N LEU A 266 -1.63 7.69 0.45
CA LEU A 266 -0.51 6.75 0.36
C LEU A 266 -0.99 5.28 0.26
N MET A 267 -2.07 4.92 0.95
CA MET A 267 -2.64 3.56 0.90
C MET A 267 -3.20 3.20 -0.48
N PHE A 268 -3.59 4.17 -1.30
CA PHE A 268 -4.03 3.94 -2.68
C PHE A 268 -2.87 4.03 -3.69
N THR A 269 -1.84 4.82 -3.40
CA THR A 269 -0.64 4.91 -4.25
C THR A 269 0.07 3.55 -4.35
N ILE A 270 0.26 2.85 -3.22
CA ILE A 270 0.99 1.57 -3.18
C ILE A 270 0.37 0.51 -4.12
N PRO A 271 -0.92 0.12 -4.01
CA PRO A 271 -1.51 -0.88 -4.91
C PRO A 271 -1.52 -0.43 -6.37
N THR A 272 -1.69 0.87 -6.62
CA THR A 272 -1.60 1.44 -7.97
C THR A 272 -0.19 1.25 -8.56
N ALA A 273 0.86 1.48 -7.78
CA ALA A 273 2.23 1.26 -8.20
C ALA A 273 2.54 -0.23 -8.46
N ILE A 274 2.05 -1.13 -7.60
CA ILE A 274 2.16 -2.59 -7.82
C ILE A 274 1.47 -2.99 -9.13
N PHE A 275 0.28 -2.46 -9.40
CA PHE A 275 -0.45 -2.74 -10.63
C PHE A 275 0.31 -2.27 -11.87
N PHE A 276 0.83 -1.03 -11.88
CA PHE A 276 1.60 -0.54 -13.03
C PHE A 276 2.90 -1.31 -13.23
N GLU A 277 3.61 -1.68 -12.16
CA GLU A 277 4.77 -2.57 -12.25
C GLU A 277 4.39 -3.90 -12.90
N ALA A 278 3.37 -4.58 -12.38
CA ALA A 278 2.93 -5.87 -12.89
C ALA A 278 2.47 -5.77 -14.34
N PHE A 279 1.77 -4.69 -14.71
CA PHE A 279 1.30 -4.44 -16.08
C PHE A 279 2.46 -4.22 -17.06
N LEU A 280 3.43 -3.37 -16.72
CA LEU A 280 4.59 -3.08 -17.56
C LEU A 280 5.49 -4.33 -17.71
N SER A 281 5.68 -5.07 -16.61
CA SER A 281 6.38 -6.35 -16.61
C SER A 281 5.63 -7.42 -17.41
N TYR A 282 4.30 -7.43 -17.37
CA TYR A 282 3.48 -8.36 -18.13
C TYR A 282 3.61 -8.16 -19.65
N ILE A 283 3.65 -6.90 -20.10
CA ILE A 283 3.87 -6.52 -21.51
C ILE A 283 5.33 -6.77 -21.96
N GLY A 284 6.24 -7.10 -21.02
CA GLY A 284 7.62 -7.47 -21.33
C GLY A 284 8.60 -6.30 -21.41
N ILE A 285 8.19 -5.10 -20.99
CA ILE A 285 9.06 -3.91 -20.93
C ILE A 285 9.53 -3.58 -19.52
N GLY A 286 8.94 -4.21 -18.49
CA GLY A 286 9.29 -3.99 -17.09
C GLY A 286 10.55 -4.75 -16.64
N VAL A 287 10.39 -5.59 -15.61
CA VAL A 287 11.52 -6.35 -15.04
C VAL A 287 12.02 -7.36 -16.06
N SER A 288 13.31 -7.33 -16.34
CA SER A 288 13.98 -8.19 -17.32
C SER A 288 14.55 -9.44 -16.65
N ALA A 289 14.61 -10.54 -17.42
CA ALA A 289 15.26 -11.78 -16.98
C ALA A 289 16.73 -11.51 -16.59
N PRO A 290 17.28 -12.16 -15.54
CA PRO A 290 16.75 -13.34 -14.85
C PRO A 290 15.80 -13.04 -13.69
N GLN A 291 15.58 -11.77 -13.34
CA GLN A 291 14.74 -11.41 -12.20
C GLN A 291 13.27 -11.74 -12.48
N ALA A 292 12.57 -12.22 -11.46
CA ALA A 292 11.12 -12.40 -11.50
C ALA A 292 10.43 -11.24 -10.77
N SER A 293 9.34 -10.75 -11.36
CA SER A 293 8.27 -10.01 -10.69
C SER A 293 6.94 -10.72 -10.90
N LEU A 294 5.91 -10.38 -10.11
CA LEU A 294 4.58 -11.00 -10.28
C LEU A 294 4.05 -10.83 -11.72
N GLY A 295 4.28 -9.67 -12.34
CA GLY A 295 3.88 -9.42 -13.73
C GLY A 295 4.60 -10.32 -14.75
N THR A 296 5.92 -10.52 -14.59
CA THR A 296 6.68 -11.43 -15.46
C THR A 296 6.22 -12.88 -15.33
N LEU A 297 5.87 -13.32 -14.10
CA LEU A 297 5.41 -14.68 -13.86
C LEU A 297 4.03 -14.94 -14.48
N ILE A 298 3.15 -13.94 -14.41
CA ILE A 298 1.84 -14.01 -15.07
C ILE A 298 2.02 -14.07 -16.60
N SER A 299 2.93 -13.27 -17.17
CA SER A 299 3.22 -13.28 -18.62
C SER A 299 3.81 -14.62 -19.08
N ASP A 300 4.76 -15.17 -18.31
CA ASP A 300 5.35 -16.48 -18.58
C ASP A 300 4.28 -17.59 -18.53
N GLY A 301 3.43 -17.60 -17.49
CA GLY A 301 2.37 -18.59 -17.33
C GLY A 301 1.25 -18.47 -18.36
N GLN A 302 0.96 -17.25 -18.85
CA GLN A 302 -0.08 -17.00 -19.84
C GLN A 302 0.19 -17.73 -21.16
N LYS A 303 1.47 -17.88 -21.55
CA LYS A 303 1.88 -18.60 -22.78
C LYS A 303 1.50 -20.09 -22.77
N ASN A 304 1.52 -20.72 -21.59
CA ASN A 304 1.22 -22.14 -21.41
C ASN A 304 -0.13 -22.39 -20.73
N PHE A 305 -0.98 -21.36 -20.62
CA PHE A 305 -2.20 -21.40 -19.80
C PHE A 305 -3.16 -22.56 -20.15
N GLN A 306 -3.28 -22.90 -21.43
CA GLN A 306 -4.16 -23.96 -21.90
C GLN A 306 -3.74 -25.36 -21.39
N PHE A 307 -2.45 -25.57 -21.14
CA PHE A 307 -1.90 -26.86 -20.74
C PHE A 307 -1.53 -26.90 -19.25
N LEU A 308 -0.96 -25.81 -18.73
CA LEU A 308 -0.39 -25.70 -17.39
C LEU A 308 -0.95 -24.48 -16.67
N PRO A 309 -2.27 -24.46 -16.37
CA PRO A 309 -2.95 -23.28 -15.84
C PRO A 309 -2.38 -22.82 -14.48
N TYR A 310 -1.77 -23.72 -13.71
CA TYR A 310 -1.14 -23.42 -12.43
C TYR A 310 -0.01 -22.38 -12.54
N GLN A 311 0.72 -22.33 -13.66
CA GLN A 311 1.83 -21.40 -13.87
C GLN A 311 1.36 -19.93 -13.86
N MET A 312 0.14 -19.66 -14.32
CA MET A 312 -0.45 -18.31 -14.33
C MET A 312 -1.31 -18.04 -13.09
N TRP A 313 -2.14 -19.02 -12.68
CA TRP A 313 -3.10 -18.80 -11.59
C TRP A 313 -2.42 -18.49 -10.25
N TYR A 314 -1.34 -19.19 -9.89
CA TYR A 314 -0.67 -18.94 -8.62
C TYR A 314 -0.12 -17.51 -8.48
N PRO A 315 0.71 -16.99 -9.41
CA PRO A 315 1.18 -15.61 -9.31
C PRO A 315 0.03 -14.59 -9.44
N ALA A 316 -1.00 -14.89 -10.24
CA ALA A 316 -2.18 -14.01 -10.37
C ALA A 316 -2.98 -13.90 -9.06
N ILE A 317 -3.23 -15.03 -8.38
CA ILE A 317 -3.92 -15.05 -7.07
C ILE A 317 -3.12 -14.25 -6.03
N VAL A 318 -1.80 -14.42 -5.99
CA VAL A 318 -0.95 -13.66 -5.07
C VAL A 318 -1.03 -12.17 -5.36
N LEU A 319 -0.96 -11.74 -6.63
CA LEU A 319 -1.14 -10.35 -7.02
C LEU A 319 -2.52 -9.82 -6.59
N SER A 320 -3.59 -10.56 -6.87
CA SER A 320 -4.96 -10.18 -6.49
C SER A 320 -5.12 -10.03 -4.97
N ILE A 321 -4.60 -10.97 -4.17
CA ILE A 321 -4.64 -10.89 -2.70
C ILE A 321 -3.93 -9.64 -2.21
N ILE A 322 -2.75 -9.32 -2.75
CA ILE A 322 -2.00 -8.12 -2.39
C ILE A 322 -2.81 -6.87 -2.71
N MET A 323 -3.36 -6.77 -3.92
CA MET A 323 -4.16 -5.61 -4.34
C MET A 323 -5.41 -5.42 -3.49
N ILE A 324 -6.17 -6.50 -3.26
CA ILE A 324 -7.38 -6.46 -2.43
C ILE A 324 -7.03 -6.08 -1.00
N ALA A 325 -5.97 -6.65 -0.43
CA ALA A 325 -5.57 -6.36 0.93
C ALA A 325 -5.14 -4.90 1.12
N PHE A 326 -4.37 -4.32 0.19
CA PHE A 326 -4.01 -2.90 0.27
C PHE A 326 -5.22 -1.98 0.10
N ASN A 327 -6.14 -2.28 -0.82
CA ASN A 327 -7.34 -1.46 -1.02
C ASN A 327 -8.25 -1.47 0.22
N ILE A 328 -8.58 -2.66 0.76
CA ILE A 328 -9.41 -2.79 1.96
C ILE A 328 -8.72 -2.16 3.19
N LEU A 329 -7.40 -2.33 3.31
CA LEU A 329 -6.63 -1.66 4.37
C LEU A 329 -6.71 -0.14 4.21
N GLY A 330 -6.60 0.39 2.99
CA GLY A 330 -6.73 1.82 2.70
C GLY A 330 -8.09 2.38 3.08
N ASP A 331 -9.17 1.69 2.75
CA ASP A 331 -10.53 2.06 3.15
C ASP A 331 -10.69 2.04 4.68
N GLY A 332 -10.21 0.99 5.35
CA GLY A 332 -10.26 0.91 6.81
C GLY A 332 -9.43 1.99 7.50
N LEU A 333 -8.31 2.38 6.89
CA LEU A 333 -7.46 3.47 7.38
C LEU A 333 -8.14 4.84 7.17
N ARG A 334 -8.82 5.03 6.04
CA ARG A 334 -9.66 6.19 5.77
C ARG A 334 -10.78 6.35 6.79
N ASP A 335 -11.51 5.27 7.08
CA ASP A 335 -12.57 5.28 8.08
C ASP A 335 -12.02 5.59 9.48
N ALA A 336 -10.83 5.06 9.80
CA ALA A 336 -10.16 5.31 11.07
C ALA A 336 -9.68 6.76 11.23
N PHE A 337 -9.37 7.44 10.14
CA PHE A 337 -8.89 8.82 10.13
C PHE A 337 -10.00 9.86 9.85
N ASP A 338 -11.22 9.44 9.46
CA ASP A 338 -12.35 10.35 9.27
C ASP A 338 -13.00 10.72 10.63
N PRO A 339 -12.88 11.96 11.11
CA PRO A 339 -13.46 12.40 12.38
C PRO A 339 -15.00 12.44 12.37
N LYS A 340 -15.65 12.40 11.19
CA LYS A 340 -17.12 12.48 11.07
C LYS A 340 -17.83 11.12 11.15
N SER A 341 -17.09 10.01 11.23
CA SER A 341 -17.66 8.66 11.35
C SER A 341 -18.48 8.44 12.64
N ASN A 342 -18.37 9.31 13.66
CA ASN A 342 -18.98 9.18 14.98
C ASN A 342 -20.44 9.69 15.10
N ARG A 343 -21.23 9.71 14.03
CA ARG A 343 -22.67 10.08 14.09
C ARG A 343 -23.63 8.90 13.91
N LYS A 344 -23.25 7.71 14.33
CA LYS A 344 -24.17 6.56 14.39
C LYS A 344 -24.23 5.94 15.77
#